data_AF-W1TWH0-F1
#
_entry.id   AF-W1TWH0-F1
#
_cell.length_a   1.000
_cell.length_b   1.000
_cell.length_c   1.000
_cell.angle_alpha   90.00
_cell.angle_beta   90.00
_cell.angle_gamma   90.00
#
_symmetry.space_group_name_H-M   'P 1'
#
loop_
_entity.id
_entity.type
_entity.pdbx_description
1 polymer ?
#
loop_
_entity_poly.entity_id
_entity_poly.type
_entity_poly.pdbx_seq_one_letter_code
_entity_poly.pdbx_strand_id
1 'polypeptide(L)'
;MTKKKQEDQKEQEIEKLSEWQKRNKEYLKKKAQEEAEKVKELAEQKKQHLPNSEKKKVEKNDESAEEVTADTQENESEEAEKPTETETSEEEQDEPLDKAALRKKKKAERKQAKREAKETREQIAPRHVYRALPVLILSSILLILAVYFISPYSKLKNIEVTGNKQLSKTEVLDASSIQKEDYTLTTYLSQKAHARNIKLSSLWVKKAEISYQFPITFKVKVTEYTVVAYDYSGEQYFLVLSSGEEIATPVKKSQLPKSYITLDFSDKAMLKKFVQQLSGISNTIKSEIQTVQHTPSKATEDLLTITMTDGNKILVPLSEVAKKLPYYEKIKPQLTETSVVDMEAGIFSYRNS
;
A
#
# COMPACT_ATOMS: atom_id res chain seq x y z
N MET A 1 -15.64 -25.15 -57.74
CA MET A 1 -14.49 -26.09 -57.64
C MET A 1 -13.41 -25.60 -56.66
N THR A 2 -13.76 -25.00 -55.51
CA THR A 2 -12.79 -24.27 -54.66
C THR A 2 -12.58 -24.83 -53.25
N LYS A 3 -13.50 -25.66 -52.69
CA LYS A 3 -13.31 -26.27 -51.36
C LYS A 3 -12.38 -27.49 -51.36
N LYS A 4 -12.54 -28.39 -52.32
CA LYS A 4 -11.72 -29.62 -52.41
C LYS A 4 -10.22 -29.31 -52.60
N LYS A 5 -9.91 -28.28 -53.40
CA LYS A 5 -8.54 -27.81 -53.63
C LYS A 5 -7.88 -27.18 -52.39
N GLN A 6 -8.65 -26.67 -51.43
CA GLN A 6 -8.12 -26.12 -50.16
C GLN A 6 -7.87 -27.21 -49.11
N GLU A 7 -8.65 -28.29 -49.13
CA GLU A 7 -8.43 -29.46 -48.27
C GLU A 7 -7.20 -30.25 -48.71
N ASP A 8 -7.08 -30.50 -50.02
CA ASP A 8 -5.92 -31.20 -50.61
C ASP A 8 -4.61 -30.39 -50.41
N GLN A 9 -4.67 -29.06 -50.44
CA GLN A 9 -3.52 -28.19 -50.14
C GLN A 9 -3.14 -28.19 -48.65
N LYS A 10 -4.12 -28.31 -47.75
CA LYS A 10 -3.88 -28.42 -46.30
C LYS A 10 -3.25 -29.76 -45.94
N GLU A 11 -3.70 -30.86 -46.56
CA GLU A 11 -3.12 -32.18 -46.34
C GLU A 11 -1.69 -32.29 -46.89
N GLN A 12 -1.42 -31.72 -48.07
CA GLN A 12 -0.05 -31.67 -48.63
C GLN A 12 0.91 -30.78 -47.83
N GLU A 13 0.42 -29.71 -47.18
CA GLU A 13 1.22 -28.93 -46.22
C GLU A 13 1.47 -29.68 -44.91
N ILE A 14 0.53 -30.51 -44.46
CA ILE A 14 0.69 -31.33 -43.25
C ILE A 14 1.70 -32.45 -43.46
N GLU A 15 1.81 -32.97 -44.69
CA GLU A 15 2.75 -34.03 -45.05
C GLU A 15 4.21 -33.55 -45.08
N LYS A 16 4.45 -32.26 -45.37
CA LYS A 16 5.78 -31.61 -45.38
C LYS A 16 6.21 -30.98 -44.04
N LEU A 17 5.43 -31.13 -42.98
CA LEU A 17 5.82 -30.67 -41.64
C LEU A 17 6.83 -31.64 -41.02
N SER A 18 7.91 -31.08 -40.45
CA SER A 18 8.89 -31.84 -39.67
C SER A 18 8.20 -32.64 -38.56
N GLU A 19 8.67 -33.84 -38.25
CA GLU A 19 8.12 -34.68 -37.17
C GLU A 19 8.02 -33.93 -35.83
N TRP A 20 8.94 -32.98 -35.60
CA TRP A 20 8.90 -32.11 -34.43
C TRP A 20 7.69 -31.18 -34.40
N GLN A 21 7.28 -30.62 -35.55
CA GLN A 21 6.10 -29.76 -35.64
C GLN A 21 4.80 -30.55 -35.47
N LYS A 22 4.76 -31.81 -35.92
CA LYS A 22 3.64 -32.72 -35.68
C LYS A 22 3.51 -33.02 -34.17
N ARG A 23 4.61 -33.40 -33.52
CA ARG A 23 4.62 -33.65 -32.07
C ARG A 23 4.32 -32.42 -31.23
N ASN A 24 4.77 -31.24 -31.63
CA ASN A 24 4.47 -30.00 -30.91
C ASN A 24 2.96 -29.67 -30.97
N LYS A 25 2.32 -29.84 -32.13
CA LYS A 25 0.87 -29.66 -32.28
C LYS A 25 0.09 -30.69 -31.45
N GLU A 26 0.54 -31.93 -31.41
CA GLU A 26 -0.05 -32.97 -30.55
C GLU A 26 0.12 -32.66 -29.07
N TYR A 27 1.31 -32.21 -28.66
CA TYR A 27 1.60 -31.79 -27.28
C TYR A 27 0.68 -30.66 -26.82
N LEU A 28 0.49 -29.64 -27.67
CA LEU A 28 -0.41 -28.52 -27.37
C LEU A 28 -1.88 -28.96 -27.26
N LYS A 29 -2.33 -29.89 -28.12
CA LYS A 29 -3.68 -30.47 -28.03
C LYS A 29 -3.86 -31.27 -26.74
N LYS A 30 -2.87 -32.10 -26.38
CA LYS A 30 -2.90 -32.92 -25.16
C LYS A 30 -2.91 -32.04 -23.90
N LYS A 31 -2.11 -30.98 -23.88
CA LYS A 31 -2.07 -30.03 -22.77
C LYS A 31 -3.39 -29.26 -22.61
N ALA A 32 -4.01 -28.86 -23.72
CA ALA A 32 -5.32 -28.20 -23.69
C ALA A 32 -6.44 -29.14 -23.20
N GLN A 33 -6.38 -30.43 -23.54
CA GLN A 33 -7.30 -31.44 -23.02
C GLN A 33 -7.11 -31.67 -21.52
N GLU A 34 -5.86 -31.77 -21.05
CA GLU A 34 -5.54 -31.95 -19.63
C GLU A 34 -5.97 -30.74 -18.77
N GLU A 35 -5.79 -29.51 -19.28
CA GLU A 35 -6.29 -28.30 -18.62
C GLU A 35 -7.83 -28.28 -18.58
N ALA A 36 -8.51 -28.72 -19.65
CA ALA A 36 -9.96 -28.80 -19.69
C ALA A 36 -10.52 -29.87 -18.72
N GLU A 37 -9.84 -31.01 -18.57
CA GLU A 37 -10.19 -32.04 -17.58
C GLU A 37 -9.97 -31.55 -16.15
N LYS A 38 -8.83 -30.91 -15.86
CA LYS A 38 -8.56 -30.29 -14.56
C LYS A 38 -9.61 -29.26 -14.18
N VAL A 39 -10.06 -28.44 -15.13
CA VAL A 39 -11.13 -27.44 -14.88
C VAL A 39 -12.48 -28.11 -14.62
N LYS A 40 -12.80 -29.21 -15.32
CA LYS A 40 -14.01 -29.99 -15.06
C LYS A 40 -13.98 -30.66 -13.69
N GLU A 41 -12.86 -31.25 -13.31
CA GLU A 41 -12.67 -31.90 -12.01
C GLU A 41 -12.78 -30.88 -10.86
N LEU A 42 -12.18 -29.69 -11.02
CA LEU A 42 -12.30 -28.59 -10.06
C LEU A 42 -13.74 -28.07 -9.94
N ALA A 43 -14.49 -28.05 -11.05
CA ALA A 43 -15.90 -27.68 -11.06
C ALA A 43 -16.78 -28.76 -10.40
N GLU A 44 -16.43 -30.03 -10.52
CA GLU A 44 -17.13 -31.17 -9.93
C GLU A 44 -16.88 -31.26 -8.41
N GLN A 45 -15.63 -31.07 -7.97
CA GLN A 45 -15.30 -30.92 -6.54
C GLN A 45 -16.04 -29.74 -5.90
N LYS A 46 -16.18 -28.62 -6.63
CA LYS A 46 -16.92 -27.44 -6.14
C LYS A 46 -18.44 -27.67 -6.06
N LYS A 47 -18.99 -28.61 -6.83
CA LYS A 47 -20.40 -29.04 -6.71
C LYS A 47 -20.62 -30.04 -5.56
N GLN A 48 -19.62 -30.83 -5.20
CA GLN A 48 -19.69 -31.75 -4.06
C GLN A 48 -19.56 -31.03 -2.69
N HIS A 49 -18.94 -29.85 -2.65
CA HIS A 49 -18.73 -29.06 -1.43
C HIS A 49 -19.71 -27.89 -1.21
N LEU A 50 -20.98 -28.02 -1.63
CA LEU A 50 -22.03 -27.04 -1.29
C LEU A 50 -23.01 -27.64 -0.27
N PRO A 51 -22.99 -27.24 1.03
CA PRO A 51 -23.95 -27.74 1.99
C PRO A 51 -25.32 -27.05 1.81
N ASN A 52 -26.35 -27.87 1.71
CA ASN A 52 -27.75 -27.50 1.84
C ASN A 52 -28.02 -26.95 3.24
N SER A 53 -28.57 -25.73 3.33
CA SER A 53 -28.96 -25.12 4.59
C SER A 53 -30.38 -25.57 4.97
N GLU A 54 -30.52 -26.47 5.95
CA GLU A 54 -31.71 -26.50 6.82
C GLU A 54 -31.47 -27.32 8.11
N LYS A 55 -31.68 -26.65 9.26
CA LYS A 55 -32.15 -27.17 10.57
C LYS A 55 -31.23 -28.05 11.46
N LYS A 56 -30.83 -27.42 12.59
CA LYS A 56 -31.19 -27.76 14.00
C LYS A 56 -30.23 -28.61 14.88
N LYS A 57 -29.77 -27.94 15.95
CA LYS A 57 -29.50 -28.35 17.37
C LYS A 57 -28.41 -29.38 17.77
N VAL A 58 -27.52 -28.89 18.66
CA VAL A 58 -27.22 -29.34 20.06
C VAL A 58 -26.14 -30.41 20.35
N GLU A 59 -25.16 -29.95 21.14
CA GLU A 59 -24.34 -30.54 22.24
C GLU A 59 -23.45 -31.79 22.13
N LYS A 60 -22.24 -31.57 22.72
CA LYS A 60 -21.45 -32.36 23.70
C LYS A 60 -20.40 -33.39 23.24
N ASN A 61 -19.19 -33.20 23.82
CA ASN A 61 -18.21 -34.15 24.41
C ASN A 61 -17.88 -35.46 23.64
N ASP A 62 -16.68 -36.05 23.66
CA ASP A 62 -15.61 -36.14 24.65
C ASP A 62 -14.35 -36.75 23.97
N GLU A 63 -13.25 -36.78 24.71
CA GLU A 63 -12.05 -37.64 24.61
C GLU A 63 -11.98 -38.73 23.52
N SER A 64 -10.84 -38.86 22.84
CA SER A 64 -9.70 -39.64 23.36
C SER A 64 -8.65 -39.85 22.26
N ALA A 65 -7.39 -39.89 22.68
CA ALA A 65 -6.22 -40.16 21.86
C ALA A 65 -5.74 -41.59 22.12
N GLU A 66 -5.36 -42.30 21.05
CA GLU A 66 -4.52 -43.51 21.08
C GLU A 66 -3.45 -43.37 19.99
N GLU A 67 -2.23 -43.06 20.45
CA GLU A 67 -1.03 -43.93 20.49
C GLU A 67 -0.58 -44.78 19.27
N VAL A 68 0.73 -45.10 19.33
CA VAL A 68 1.52 -46.16 18.62
C VAL A 68 2.21 -45.70 17.33
N THR A 69 3.54 -45.73 17.15
CA THR A 69 4.70 -46.25 17.91
C THR A 69 5.99 -45.66 17.33
N ALA A 70 7.00 -45.51 18.20
CA ALA A 70 8.40 -45.30 17.86
C ALA A 70 9.19 -46.60 18.07
N ASP A 71 10.32 -46.75 17.36
CA ASP A 71 11.41 -47.64 17.76
C ASP A 71 12.77 -46.93 17.57
N THR A 72 13.30 -46.49 18.71
CA THR A 72 14.63 -46.74 19.32
C THR A 72 15.90 -46.77 18.46
N GLN A 73 16.91 -45.93 18.81
CA GLN A 73 18.14 -46.27 19.60
C GLN A 73 19.21 -45.17 19.43
N GLU A 74 19.40 -44.33 20.47
CA GLU A 74 20.52 -44.33 21.45
C GLU A 74 21.92 -44.18 20.82
N ASN A 75 22.66 -43.11 21.18
CA ASN A 75 23.75 -43.28 22.15
C ASN A 75 24.27 -41.96 22.75
N GLU A 76 24.43 -42.03 24.07
CA GLU A 76 25.39 -41.46 25.02
C GLU A 76 25.82 -39.98 25.04
N SER A 77 25.65 -39.50 26.27
CA SER A 77 25.93 -38.26 26.94
C SER A 77 27.41 -37.94 27.19
N GLU A 78 27.63 -36.64 27.28
CA GLU A 78 28.81 -35.92 27.76
C GLU A 78 29.18 -36.28 29.20
N GLU A 79 30.47 -36.45 29.46
CA GLU A 79 31.08 -36.15 30.76
C GLU A 79 32.34 -35.32 30.52
N ALA A 80 32.40 -34.21 31.24
CA ALA A 80 33.44 -33.20 31.14
C ALA A 80 34.57 -33.51 32.12
N GLU A 81 35.83 -33.46 31.66
CA GLU A 81 36.94 -33.02 32.49
C GLU A 81 38.01 -32.27 31.68
N LYS A 82 38.57 -31.27 32.37
CA LYS A 82 39.49 -30.21 31.96
C LYS A 82 40.90 -30.75 31.62
N PRO A 83 41.74 -29.98 30.91
CA PRO A 83 42.97 -29.59 31.62
C PRO A 83 43.41 -28.14 31.40
N THR A 84 43.95 -27.59 32.48
CA THR A 84 44.75 -26.36 32.55
C THR A 84 46.18 -26.66 32.09
N GLU A 85 46.80 -25.65 31.48
CA GLU A 85 48.20 -25.56 31.04
C GLU A 85 49.22 -25.82 32.17
N THR A 86 50.34 -26.46 31.81
CA THR A 86 51.64 -26.22 32.45
C THR A 86 52.75 -26.37 31.40
N GLU A 87 53.56 -25.33 31.26
CA GLU A 87 54.76 -25.27 30.44
C GLU A 87 55.95 -26.00 31.10
N THR A 88 56.96 -26.25 30.25
CA THR A 88 58.43 -26.14 30.47
C THR A 88 59.26 -27.43 30.68
N SER A 89 60.29 -27.54 29.81
CA SER A 89 61.67 -28.07 29.96
C SER A 89 61.87 -29.50 30.51
N GLU A 90 62.82 -30.34 30.13
CA GLU A 90 64.01 -30.37 29.26
C GLU A 90 63.87 -31.66 28.39
N GLU A 91 64.66 -32.03 27.38
CA GLU A 91 66.12 -32.16 27.31
C GLU A 91 66.48 -32.62 25.89
N GLU A 92 67.53 -32.04 25.31
CA GLU A 92 68.16 -32.50 24.06
C GLU A 92 68.93 -33.80 24.31
N GLN A 93 68.76 -34.81 23.44
CA GLN A 93 69.80 -35.79 23.15
C GLN A 93 69.58 -36.47 21.79
N ASP A 94 70.52 -36.18 20.89
CA ASP A 94 71.10 -36.98 19.81
C ASP A 94 70.22 -37.66 18.74
N GLU A 95 70.45 -37.22 17.49
CA GLU A 95 69.95 -37.81 16.25
C GLU A 95 70.35 -39.29 16.06
N PRO A 96 69.61 -40.01 15.20
CA PRO A 96 70.27 -40.32 13.94
C PRO A 96 69.48 -39.75 12.75
N LEU A 97 70.22 -39.13 11.83
CA LEU A 97 69.83 -38.47 10.57
C LEU A 97 68.77 -39.18 9.71
N ASP A 98 68.38 -40.42 10.01
CA ASP A 98 67.46 -41.23 9.21
C ASP A 98 65.97 -40.93 9.44
N LYS A 99 65.52 -40.59 10.66
CA LYS A 99 64.09 -40.24 10.89
C LYS A 99 63.71 -38.91 10.26
N ALA A 100 64.63 -37.95 10.24
CA ALA A 100 64.47 -36.67 9.57
C ALA A 100 64.44 -36.84 8.04
N ALA A 101 65.30 -37.71 7.49
CA ALA A 101 65.31 -38.06 6.07
C ALA A 101 64.02 -38.79 5.63
N LEU A 102 63.52 -39.74 6.44
CA LEU A 102 62.24 -40.42 6.21
C LEU A 102 61.03 -39.47 6.29
N ARG A 103 61.03 -38.51 7.23
CA ARG A 103 60.01 -37.45 7.30
C ARG A 103 60.06 -36.50 6.11
N LYS A 104 61.27 -36.16 5.62
CA LYS A 104 61.47 -35.34 4.41
C LYS A 104 61.01 -36.10 3.15
N LYS A 105 61.31 -37.40 3.03
CA LYS A 105 60.81 -38.28 1.95
C LYS A 105 59.28 -38.41 1.98
N LYS A 106 58.66 -38.72 3.12
CA LYS A 106 57.18 -38.75 3.24
C LYS A 106 56.53 -37.40 2.93
N LYS A 107 57.15 -36.27 3.30
CA LYS A 107 56.67 -34.93 2.92
C LYS A 107 56.85 -34.65 1.42
N ALA A 108 57.93 -35.13 0.81
CA ALA A 108 58.17 -35.02 -0.63
C ALA A 108 57.19 -35.89 -1.42
N GLU A 109 56.96 -37.14 -1.01
CA GLU A 109 55.96 -38.05 -1.57
C GLU A 109 54.54 -37.50 -1.39
N ARG A 110 54.18 -36.93 -0.23
CA ARG A 110 52.89 -36.23 -0.07
C ARG A 110 52.79 -35.00 -0.98
N LYS A 111 53.87 -34.23 -1.17
CA LYS A 111 53.88 -33.09 -2.10
C LYS A 111 53.77 -33.56 -3.55
N GLN A 112 54.37 -34.70 -3.88
CA GLN A 112 54.37 -35.29 -5.20
C GLN A 112 53.02 -35.94 -5.51
N ALA A 113 52.45 -36.74 -4.60
CA ALA A 113 51.09 -37.25 -4.68
C ALA A 113 50.04 -36.12 -4.74
N LYS A 114 50.28 -34.98 -4.07
CA LYS A 114 49.41 -33.79 -4.16
C LYS A 114 49.60 -33.01 -5.49
N ARG A 115 50.73 -33.17 -6.17
CA ARG A 115 50.99 -32.64 -7.52
C ARG A 115 50.39 -33.56 -8.57
N GLU A 116 50.60 -34.86 -8.45
CA GLU A 116 50.01 -35.90 -9.29
C GLU A 116 48.48 -35.86 -9.18
N ALA A 117 47.90 -35.79 -7.98
CA ALA A 117 46.45 -35.59 -7.79
C ALA A 117 45.93 -34.24 -8.32
N LYS A 118 46.80 -33.24 -8.52
CA LYS A 118 46.47 -31.95 -9.14
C LYS A 118 46.60 -32.02 -10.67
N GLU A 119 47.45 -32.89 -11.18
CA GLU A 119 47.61 -33.20 -12.61
C GLU A 119 46.52 -34.17 -13.12
N THR A 120 46.06 -35.11 -12.31
CA THR A 120 44.92 -36.00 -12.63
C THR A 120 43.57 -35.34 -12.44
N ARG A 121 43.52 -34.14 -11.86
CA ARG A 121 42.28 -33.36 -11.77
C ARG A 121 42.04 -32.74 -13.14
N GLU A 122 41.21 -33.38 -13.95
CA GLU A 122 40.77 -32.86 -15.25
C GLU A 122 40.46 -31.37 -15.11
N GLN A 123 41.26 -30.53 -15.77
CA GLN A 123 41.07 -29.09 -15.73
C GLN A 123 39.77 -28.81 -16.48
N ILE A 124 38.73 -28.44 -15.73
CA ILE A 124 37.43 -28.07 -16.28
C ILE A 124 37.66 -26.92 -17.27
N ALA A 125 37.45 -27.18 -18.57
CA ALA A 125 37.72 -26.17 -19.58
C ALA A 125 36.88 -24.90 -19.27
N PRO A 126 37.44 -23.69 -19.40
CA PRO A 126 36.79 -22.45 -18.96
C PRO A 126 35.42 -22.23 -19.61
N ARG A 127 35.20 -22.80 -20.81
CA ARG A 127 33.91 -22.79 -21.53
C ARG A 127 32.76 -23.42 -20.72
N HIS A 128 33.03 -24.45 -19.91
CA HIS A 128 32.00 -25.08 -19.07
C HIS A 128 31.67 -24.23 -17.83
N VAL A 129 32.65 -23.50 -17.30
CA VAL A 129 32.46 -22.54 -16.19
C VAL A 129 31.62 -21.35 -16.64
N TYR A 130 31.88 -20.79 -17.83
CA TYR A 130 31.07 -19.69 -18.38
C TYR A 130 29.62 -20.10 -18.71
N ARG A 131 29.37 -21.38 -19.06
CA ARG A 131 28.01 -21.91 -19.25
C ARG A 131 27.27 -22.12 -17.93
N ALA A 132 27.98 -22.47 -16.86
CA ALA A 132 27.40 -22.64 -15.52
C ALA A 132 27.21 -21.32 -14.77
N LEU A 133 27.98 -20.28 -15.13
CA LEU A 133 27.93 -18.96 -14.52
C LEU A 133 26.52 -18.32 -14.46
N PRO A 134 25.69 -18.30 -15.52
CA PRO A 134 24.33 -17.76 -15.42
C PRO A 134 23.44 -18.55 -14.44
N VAL A 135 23.59 -19.88 -14.39
CA VAL A 135 22.85 -20.74 -13.45
C VAL A 135 23.30 -20.47 -12.01
N LEU A 136 24.60 -20.33 -11.80
CA LEU A 136 25.19 -20.02 -10.49
C LEU A 136 24.77 -18.61 -10.03
N ILE A 137 24.79 -17.60 -10.91
CA ILE A 137 24.30 -16.25 -10.60
C ILE A 137 22.82 -16.29 -10.23
N LEU A 138 21.99 -16.96 -11.03
CA LEU A 138 20.55 -17.06 -10.75
C LEU A 138 20.27 -17.78 -9.42
N SER A 139 20.97 -18.88 -9.16
CA SER A 139 20.90 -19.62 -7.89
C SER A 139 21.36 -18.77 -6.71
N SER A 140 22.45 -18.03 -6.87
CA SER A 140 22.96 -17.12 -5.83
C SER A 140 21.98 -15.99 -5.54
N ILE A 141 21.34 -15.41 -6.56
CA ILE A 141 20.30 -14.37 -6.37
C ILE A 141 19.11 -14.94 -5.59
N LEU A 142 18.64 -16.13 -5.95
CA LEU A 142 17.54 -16.79 -5.24
C LEU A 142 17.90 -17.09 -3.77
N LEU A 143 19.14 -17.53 -3.51
CA LEU A 143 19.62 -17.77 -2.16
C LEU A 143 19.68 -16.47 -1.33
N ILE A 144 20.18 -15.38 -1.90
CA ILE A 144 20.19 -14.05 -1.24
C ILE A 144 18.77 -13.58 -0.94
N LEU A 145 17.83 -13.75 -1.87
CA LEU A 145 16.43 -13.40 -1.67
C LEU A 145 15.80 -14.24 -0.56
N ALA A 146 16.05 -15.55 -0.51
CA ALA A 146 15.54 -16.42 0.55
C ALA A 146 16.04 -15.99 1.93
N VAL A 147 17.35 -15.74 2.06
CA VAL A 147 17.95 -15.23 3.31
C VAL A 147 17.35 -13.88 3.70
N TYR A 148 17.10 -12.99 2.73
CA TYR A 148 16.44 -11.71 2.96
C TYR A 148 15.04 -11.88 3.55
N PHE A 149 14.19 -12.71 2.95
CA PHE A 149 12.81 -12.92 3.43
C PHE A 149 12.73 -13.61 4.79
N ILE A 150 13.69 -14.49 5.12
CA ILE A 150 13.78 -15.11 6.45
C ILE A 150 14.31 -14.12 7.49
N SER A 151 15.20 -13.21 7.08
CA SER A 151 15.79 -12.20 7.95
C SER A 151 14.76 -11.14 8.40
N PRO A 152 14.87 -10.63 9.65
CA PRO A 152 14.05 -9.50 10.12
C PRO A 152 14.27 -8.21 9.30
N TYR A 153 15.38 -8.13 8.55
CA TYR A 153 15.70 -6.99 7.70
C TYR A 153 14.63 -6.74 6.62
N SER A 154 13.96 -7.80 6.13
CA SER A 154 12.88 -7.67 5.15
C SER A 154 11.64 -6.96 5.68
N LYS A 155 11.46 -6.90 7.01
CA LYS A 155 10.33 -6.26 7.70
C LYS A 155 10.67 -4.86 8.23
N LEU A 156 11.95 -4.51 8.27
CA LEU A 156 12.41 -3.22 8.77
C LEU A 156 11.98 -2.10 7.82
N LYS A 157 11.23 -1.11 8.34
CA LYS A 157 10.69 0.01 7.56
C LYS A 157 10.90 1.30 8.32
N ASN A 158 11.40 2.33 7.65
CA ASN A 158 11.39 3.70 8.15
C ASN A 158 10.28 4.47 7.45
N ILE A 159 9.28 4.95 8.18
CA ILE A 159 8.16 5.69 7.61
C ILE A 159 8.32 7.17 7.96
N GLU A 160 8.46 8.00 6.94
CA GLU A 160 8.56 9.45 7.07
C GLU A 160 7.25 10.07 6.59
N VAL A 161 6.54 10.76 7.48
CA VAL A 161 5.30 11.46 7.15
C VAL A 161 5.61 12.94 7.01
N THR A 162 5.17 13.53 5.90
CA THR A 162 5.35 14.95 5.59
C THR A 162 4.03 15.59 5.17
N GLY A 163 3.86 16.87 5.48
CA GLY A 163 2.66 17.64 5.12
C GLY A 163 1.47 17.46 6.06
N ASN A 164 1.65 16.72 7.16
CA ASN A 164 0.68 16.65 8.25
C ASN A 164 0.73 17.96 9.08
N LYS A 165 -0.42 18.58 9.33
CA LYS A 165 -0.54 19.80 10.14
C LYS A 165 -1.44 19.55 11.34
N GLN A 166 -2.60 18.96 11.10
CA GLN A 166 -3.59 18.61 12.12
C GLN A 166 -3.44 17.14 12.55
N LEU A 167 -3.09 16.24 11.62
CA LEU A 167 -2.88 14.84 11.94
C LEU A 167 -1.50 14.59 12.52
N SER A 168 -1.43 13.69 13.50
CA SER A 168 -0.18 13.15 14.02
C SER A 168 0.41 12.10 13.07
N LYS A 169 1.72 11.86 13.19
CA LYS A 169 2.41 10.80 12.42
C LYS A 169 1.81 9.41 12.68
N THR A 170 1.39 9.16 13.92
CA THR A 170 0.78 7.89 14.34
C THR A 170 -0.59 7.71 13.70
N GLU A 171 -1.46 8.73 13.70
CA GLU A 171 -2.78 8.64 13.05
C GLU A 171 -2.67 8.40 11.55
N VAL A 172 -1.69 9.02 10.87
CA VAL A 172 -1.45 8.77 9.44
C VAL A 172 -0.98 7.33 9.21
N LEU A 173 -0.15 6.80 10.11
CA LEU A 173 0.33 5.42 10.02
C LEU A 173 -0.81 4.42 10.24
N ASP A 174 -1.62 4.64 11.27
CA ASP A 174 -2.79 3.81 11.58
C ASP A 174 -3.80 3.84 10.42
N ALA A 175 -4.05 5.03 9.85
CA ALA A 175 -4.89 5.20 8.66
C ALA A 175 -4.32 4.52 7.41
N SER A 176 -3.00 4.33 7.33
CA SER A 176 -2.37 3.63 6.21
C SER A 176 -2.56 2.11 6.24
N SER A 177 -2.89 1.56 7.41
CA SER A 177 -2.97 0.11 7.66
C SER A 177 -1.68 -0.63 7.30
N ILE A 178 -0.52 0.03 7.37
CA ILE A 178 0.78 -0.60 7.20
C ILE A 178 1.17 -1.22 8.54
N GLN A 179 1.29 -2.54 8.59
CA GLN A 179 1.66 -3.25 9.80
C GLN A 179 3.18 -3.32 9.96
N LYS A 180 3.65 -3.53 11.19
CA LYS A 180 5.09 -3.68 11.46
C LYS A 180 5.61 -4.98 10.86
N GLU A 181 4.76 -5.99 10.81
CA GLU A 181 5.01 -7.35 10.38
C GLU A 181 5.11 -7.49 8.85
N ASP A 182 4.55 -6.52 8.10
CA ASP A 182 4.56 -6.51 6.64
C ASP A 182 5.98 -6.50 6.06
N TYR A 183 6.18 -7.19 4.95
CA TYR A 183 7.45 -7.10 4.24
C TYR A 183 7.56 -5.75 3.50
N THR A 184 8.75 -5.15 3.51
CA THR A 184 9.09 -3.94 2.73
C THR A 184 8.67 -4.07 1.26
N LEU A 185 8.91 -5.22 0.64
CA LEU A 185 8.56 -5.46 -0.75
C LEU A 185 7.04 -5.49 -0.98
N THR A 186 6.28 -6.12 -0.07
CA THR A 186 4.81 -6.16 -0.19
C THR A 186 4.23 -4.77 0.01
N THR A 187 4.70 -4.01 1.01
CA THR A 187 4.32 -2.61 1.23
C THR A 187 4.68 -1.73 0.02
N TYR A 188 5.81 -1.99 -0.64
CA TYR A 188 6.20 -1.31 -1.89
C TYR A 188 5.22 -1.58 -3.03
N LEU A 189 4.83 -2.85 -3.23
CA LEU A 189 3.85 -3.21 -4.26
C LEU A 189 2.45 -2.63 -3.96
N SER A 190 2.06 -2.55 -2.69
CA SER A 190 0.74 -2.09 -2.23
C SER A 190 0.66 -0.59 -1.89
N GLN A 191 1.67 0.22 -2.23
CA GLN A 191 1.70 1.67 -1.92
C GLN A 191 0.42 2.41 -2.29
N LYS A 192 -0.14 2.14 -3.47
CA LYS A 192 -1.36 2.79 -3.94
C LYS A 192 -2.58 2.41 -3.10
N ALA A 193 -2.63 1.17 -2.59
CA ALA A 193 -3.70 0.73 -1.70
C ALA A 193 -3.59 1.41 -0.34
N HIS A 194 -2.39 1.43 0.25
CA HIS A 194 -2.15 2.15 1.51
C HIS A 194 -2.44 3.64 1.40
N ALA A 195 -2.02 4.30 0.31
CA ALA A 195 -2.34 5.71 0.06
C ALA A 195 -3.87 5.97 -0.04
N ARG A 196 -4.63 5.04 -0.64
CA ARG A 196 -6.09 5.13 -0.68
C ARG A 196 -6.71 4.92 0.69
N ASN A 197 -6.20 3.97 1.48
CA ASN A 197 -6.67 3.74 2.85
C ASN A 197 -6.50 4.99 3.71
N ILE A 198 -5.35 5.68 3.64
CA ILE A 198 -5.13 6.95 4.37
C ILE A 198 -6.24 7.96 4.05
N LYS A 199 -6.64 8.07 2.77
CA LYS A 199 -7.70 8.99 2.34
C LYS A 199 -9.09 8.57 2.82
N LEU A 200 -9.38 7.28 2.89
CA LEU A 200 -10.69 6.76 3.29
C LEU A 200 -10.88 6.77 4.80
N SER A 201 -9.82 6.51 5.56
CA SER A 201 -9.86 6.41 7.01
C SER A 201 -9.87 7.78 7.71
N SER A 202 -9.42 8.84 7.06
CA SER A 202 -9.34 10.19 7.67
C SER A 202 -10.03 11.25 6.82
N LEU A 203 -11.00 11.94 7.44
CA LEU A 203 -11.72 13.07 6.83
C LEU A 203 -10.81 14.26 6.52
N TRP A 204 -9.70 14.39 7.25
CA TRP A 204 -8.73 15.47 7.09
C TRP A 204 -7.88 15.33 5.84
N VAL A 205 -7.78 14.14 5.23
CA VAL A 205 -6.84 13.90 4.14
C VAL A 205 -7.46 14.18 2.77
N LYS A 206 -6.94 15.20 2.08
CA LYS A 206 -7.29 15.51 0.68
C LYS A 206 -6.59 14.56 -0.28
N LYS A 207 -5.30 14.34 -0.06
CA LYS A 207 -4.45 13.50 -0.92
C LYS A 207 -3.35 12.85 -0.08
N ALA A 208 -3.07 11.59 -0.36
CA ALA A 208 -1.93 10.88 0.19
C ALA A 208 -1.14 10.25 -0.95
N GLU A 209 0.18 10.35 -0.88
CA GLU A 209 1.12 9.72 -1.80
C GLU A 209 2.19 9.00 -0.99
N ILE A 210 2.51 7.77 -1.38
CA ILE A 210 3.56 6.99 -0.75
C ILE A 210 4.62 6.74 -1.81
N SER A 211 5.86 7.11 -1.49
CA SER A 211 7.03 6.88 -2.33
C SER A 211 8.04 6.05 -1.55
N TYR A 212 8.68 5.11 -2.23
CA TYR A 212 9.71 4.26 -1.62
C TYR A 212 11.09 4.75 -2.01
N GLN A 213 11.94 4.84 -1.01
CA GLN A 213 13.34 5.18 -1.12
C GLN A 213 14.14 4.03 -0.53
N PHE A 214 14.89 3.36 -1.41
CA PHE A 214 15.84 2.32 -1.01
C PHE A 214 16.80 2.87 0.07
N PRO A 215 17.15 2.09 1.11
CA PRO A 215 16.85 0.66 1.29
C PRO A 215 15.53 0.31 1.99
N ILE A 216 15.06 1.11 2.95
CA ILE A 216 13.92 0.74 3.82
C ILE A 216 12.92 1.88 4.05
N THR A 217 13.06 3.00 3.35
CA THR A 217 12.36 4.24 3.70
C THR A 217 11.10 4.43 2.84
N PHE A 218 9.97 4.70 3.49
CA PHE A 218 8.71 5.06 2.85
C PHE A 218 8.36 6.49 3.21
N LYS A 219 8.38 7.36 2.21
CA LYS A 219 7.99 8.76 2.32
C LYS A 219 6.51 8.90 2.00
N VAL A 220 5.73 9.19 3.03
CA VAL A 220 4.29 9.46 2.96
C VAL A 220 4.10 10.98 2.91
N LYS A 221 3.63 11.48 1.77
CA LYS A 221 3.26 12.88 1.59
C LYS A 221 1.75 13.01 1.73
N VAL A 222 1.33 13.68 2.79
CA VAL A 222 -0.08 13.97 3.08
C VAL A 222 -0.38 15.42 2.72
N THR A 223 -1.49 15.63 2.04
CA THR A 223 -2.09 16.94 1.85
C THR A 223 -3.43 16.94 2.59
N GLU A 224 -3.54 17.76 3.62
CA GLU A 224 -4.76 17.89 4.40
C GLU A 224 -5.74 18.89 3.78
N TYR A 225 -7.04 18.71 4.06
CA TYR A 225 -8.05 19.73 3.84
C TYR A 225 -7.88 20.86 4.85
N THR A 226 -8.02 22.09 4.38
CA THR A 226 -8.07 23.25 5.26
C THR A 226 -9.47 23.43 5.83
N VAL A 227 -9.57 23.96 7.04
CA VAL A 227 -10.81 24.46 7.61
C VAL A 227 -11.21 25.73 6.86
N VAL A 228 -12.47 25.79 6.40
CA VAL A 228 -12.99 26.93 5.62
C VAL A 228 -14.11 27.67 6.33
N ALA A 229 -14.85 27.00 7.19
CA ALA A 229 -15.95 27.57 7.93
C ALA A 229 -16.21 26.77 9.21
N TYR A 230 -17.11 27.29 10.05
CA TYR A 230 -17.55 26.65 11.27
C TYR A 230 -19.07 26.55 11.27
N ASP A 231 -19.58 25.34 11.41
CA ASP A 231 -21.01 25.11 11.56
C ASP A 231 -21.42 25.38 13.01
N TYR A 232 -22.46 26.18 13.21
CA TYR A 232 -22.98 26.51 14.53
C TYR A 232 -24.26 25.74 14.79
N SER A 233 -24.17 24.67 15.57
CA SER A 233 -25.29 23.77 15.85
C SER A 233 -25.31 23.40 17.33
N GLY A 234 -26.49 23.51 17.96
CA GLY A 234 -26.66 23.14 19.37
C GLY A 234 -25.73 23.87 20.34
N GLU A 235 -25.51 25.18 20.12
CA GLU A 235 -24.60 26.04 20.91
C GLU A 235 -23.11 25.67 20.82
N GLN A 236 -22.73 24.79 19.88
CA GLN A 236 -21.36 24.36 19.66
C GLN A 236 -20.91 24.71 18.24
N TYR A 237 -19.59 24.83 18.07
CA TYR A 237 -18.97 25.05 16.77
C TYR A 237 -18.33 23.76 16.26
N PHE A 238 -18.62 23.38 15.03
CA PHE A 238 -18.03 22.23 14.35
C PHE A 238 -17.17 22.70 13.18
N LEU A 239 -16.03 22.05 12.96
CA LEU A 239 -15.11 22.43 11.89
C LEU A 239 -15.62 21.92 10.56
N VAL A 240 -15.73 22.80 9.58
CA VAL A 240 -16.08 22.44 8.21
C VAL A 240 -14.83 22.50 7.35
N LEU A 241 -14.47 21.36 6.78
CA LEU A 241 -13.33 21.21 5.90
C LEU A 241 -13.64 21.69 4.49
N SER A 242 -12.61 22.02 3.71
CA SER A 242 -12.72 22.35 2.28
C SER A 242 -13.26 21.21 1.40
N SER A 243 -13.38 19.98 1.94
CA SER A 243 -14.15 18.88 1.33
C SER A 243 -15.68 19.07 1.44
N GLY A 244 -16.12 19.95 2.33
CA GLY A 244 -17.51 20.09 2.77
C GLY A 244 -17.92 19.07 3.84
N GLU A 245 -16.97 18.27 4.36
CA GLU A 245 -17.20 17.40 5.50
C GLU A 245 -17.08 18.19 6.82
N GLU A 246 -17.97 17.88 7.75
CA GLU A 246 -17.98 18.44 9.10
C GLU A 246 -17.29 17.46 10.05
N ILE A 247 -16.38 17.97 10.87
CA ILE A 247 -15.73 17.18 11.91
C ILE A 247 -16.63 17.17 13.15
N ALA A 248 -17.05 15.97 13.55
CA ALA A 248 -17.99 15.77 14.67
C ALA A 248 -17.45 16.21 16.04
N THR A 249 -16.15 16.50 16.17
CA THR A 249 -15.58 16.99 17.43
C THR A 249 -15.87 18.50 17.57
N PRO A 250 -16.64 18.91 18.60
CA PRO A 250 -16.93 20.33 18.80
C PRO A 250 -15.68 21.08 19.24
N VAL A 251 -15.59 22.36 18.87
CA VAL A 251 -14.56 23.28 19.32
C VAL A 251 -15.13 24.42 20.14
N LYS A 252 -14.31 24.93 21.06
CA LYS A 252 -14.69 26.05 21.91
C LYS A 252 -14.57 27.35 21.12
N LYS A 253 -15.45 28.31 21.40
CA LYS A 253 -15.40 29.66 20.81
C LYS A 253 -14.04 30.35 20.98
N SER A 254 -13.32 30.08 22.09
CA SER A 254 -11.99 30.63 22.35
C SER A 254 -10.88 30.10 21.44
N GLN A 255 -11.12 28.98 20.75
CA GLN A 255 -10.17 28.37 19.80
C GLN A 255 -10.41 28.81 18.36
N LEU A 256 -11.49 29.56 18.12
CA LEU A 256 -11.79 30.10 16.79
C LEU A 256 -10.80 31.22 16.43
N PRO A 257 -10.43 31.33 15.15
CA PRO A 257 -9.60 32.43 14.69
C PRO A 257 -10.35 33.76 14.82
N LYS A 258 -9.62 34.89 14.72
CA LYS A 258 -10.22 36.23 14.79
C LYS A 258 -11.29 36.49 13.72
N SER A 259 -11.12 35.88 12.55
CA SER A 259 -12.02 35.98 11.40
C SER A 259 -12.41 34.58 10.96
N TYR A 260 -13.70 34.29 10.92
CA TYR A 260 -14.23 33.00 10.50
C TYR A 260 -15.63 33.16 9.90
N ILE A 261 -15.97 32.22 9.02
CA ILE A 261 -17.32 32.10 8.46
C ILE A 261 -18.13 31.20 9.39
N THR A 262 -19.27 31.69 9.86
CA THR A 262 -20.26 30.88 10.59
C THR A 262 -21.30 30.37 9.60
N LEU A 263 -21.54 29.07 9.59
CA LEU A 263 -22.60 28.45 8.82
C LEU A 263 -23.73 28.04 9.77
N ASP A 264 -24.96 28.30 9.34
CA ASP A 264 -26.18 27.95 10.05
C ASP A 264 -27.11 27.29 9.02
N PHE A 265 -26.85 26.00 8.78
CA PHE A 265 -27.62 25.16 7.86
C PHE A 265 -28.32 24.07 8.64
N SER A 266 -29.62 23.88 8.39
CA SER A 266 -30.33 22.71 8.89
C SER A 266 -29.96 21.42 8.15
N ASP A 267 -29.54 21.52 6.88
CA ASP A 267 -29.18 20.38 6.04
C ASP A 267 -27.68 20.34 5.72
N LYS A 268 -27.02 19.23 6.10
CA LYS A 268 -25.60 18.97 5.83
C LYS A 268 -25.30 18.86 4.33
N ALA A 269 -26.25 18.39 3.50
CA ALA A 269 -26.04 18.33 2.06
C ALA A 269 -25.98 19.74 1.45
N MET A 270 -26.77 20.67 1.97
CA MET A 270 -26.72 22.08 1.60
C MET A 270 -25.39 22.73 1.99
N LEU A 271 -24.93 22.49 3.22
CA LEU A 271 -23.62 22.94 3.71
C LEU A 271 -22.50 22.46 2.79
N LYS A 272 -22.49 21.17 2.43
CA LYS A 272 -21.48 20.60 1.53
C LYS A 272 -21.49 21.26 0.15
N LYS A 273 -22.68 21.51 -0.42
CA LYS A 273 -22.82 22.24 -1.69
C LYS A 273 -22.31 23.68 -1.56
N PHE A 274 -22.62 24.37 -0.46
CA PHE A 274 -22.16 25.74 -0.24
C PHE A 274 -20.63 25.82 -0.20
N VAL A 275 -19.98 24.93 0.54
CA VAL A 275 -18.52 24.86 0.61
C VAL A 275 -17.89 24.57 -0.76
N GLN A 276 -18.52 23.72 -1.58
CA GLN A 276 -18.07 23.48 -2.95
C GLN A 276 -18.15 24.74 -3.81
N GLN A 277 -19.25 25.50 -3.73
CA GLN A 277 -19.39 26.79 -4.43
C GLN A 277 -18.37 27.82 -3.92
N LEU A 278 -18.14 27.84 -2.61
CA LEU A 278 -17.16 28.71 -1.97
C LEU A 278 -15.74 28.44 -2.47
N SER A 279 -15.40 27.22 -2.87
CA SER A 279 -14.07 26.89 -3.38
C SER A 279 -13.63 27.75 -4.57
N GLY A 280 -14.57 28.17 -5.43
CA GLY A 280 -14.31 29.00 -6.62
C GLY A 280 -14.18 30.50 -6.34
N ILE A 281 -14.44 30.96 -5.12
CA ILE A 281 -14.48 32.38 -4.75
C ILE A 281 -13.09 32.86 -4.27
N SER A 282 -12.76 34.13 -4.52
CA SER A 282 -11.50 34.75 -4.07
C SER A 282 -11.37 34.73 -2.54
N ASN A 283 -10.12 34.65 -2.04
CA ASN A 283 -9.89 34.73 -0.59
C ASN A 283 -10.30 36.08 -0.01
N THR A 284 -10.26 37.14 -0.83
CA THR A 284 -10.74 38.48 -0.46
C THR A 284 -12.20 38.43 -0.03
N ILE A 285 -13.09 37.95 -0.90
CA ILE A 285 -14.53 37.86 -0.58
C ILE A 285 -14.78 36.89 0.56
N LYS A 286 -14.10 35.74 0.59
CA LYS A 286 -14.23 34.77 1.69
C LYS A 286 -13.94 35.39 3.05
N SER A 287 -12.92 36.25 3.13
CA SER A 287 -12.56 36.93 4.37
C SER A 287 -13.57 38.00 4.81
N GLU A 288 -14.42 38.46 3.89
CA GLU A 288 -15.47 39.42 4.18
C GLU A 288 -16.79 38.76 4.59
N ILE A 289 -16.94 37.43 4.48
CA ILE A 289 -18.14 36.71 4.89
C ILE A 289 -18.11 36.47 6.40
N GLN A 290 -19.20 36.82 7.09
CA GLN A 290 -19.34 36.62 8.53
C GLN A 290 -20.27 35.44 8.84
N THR A 291 -21.50 35.45 8.32
CA THR A 291 -22.49 34.40 8.55
C THR A 291 -23.19 34.01 7.27
N VAL A 292 -23.61 32.75 7.18
CA VAL A 292 -24.39 32.20 6.06
C VAL A 292 -25.55 31.42 6.62
N GLN A 293 -26.75 31.83 6.25
CA GLN A 293 -28.01 31.24 6.71
C GLN A 293 -28.83 30.77 5.51
N HIS A 294 -29.49 29.63 5.67
CA HIS A 294 -30.50 29.18 4.71
C HIS A 294 -31.82 29.91 4.98
N THR A 295 -32.26 30.73 4.03
CA THR A 295 -33.45 31.59 4.14
C THR A 295 -34.30 31.44 2.87
N PRO A 296 -35.02 30.33 2.72
CA PRO A 296 -35.79 30.05 1.51
C PRO A 296 -36.87 31.13 1.25
N SER A 297 -37.06 31.50 -0.02
CA SER A 297 -38.16 32.36 -0.45
C SER A 297 -39.28 31.54 -1.08
N LYS A 298 -40.41 32.17 -1.41
CA LYS A 298 -41.50 31.52 -2.16
C LYS A 298 -41.09 31.11 -3.58
N ALA A 299 -40.10 31.80 -4.15
CA ALA A 299 -39.65 31.58 -5.51
C ALA A 299 -38.39 30.71 -5.58
N THR A 300 -37.54 30.76 -4.54
CA THR A 300 -36.24 30.09 -4.50
C THR A 300 -36.05 29.36 -3.19
N GLU A 301 -36.13 28.03 -3.24
CA GLU A 301 -35.99 27.15 -2.08
C GLU A 301 -34.54 27.09 -1.55
N ASP A 302 -33.54 27.32 -2.40
CA ASP A 302 -32.11 27.28 -2.03
C ASP A 302 -31.53 28.68 -1.76
N LEU A 303 -32.38 29.66 -1.42
CA LEU A 303 -31.94 31.03 -1.17
C LEU A 303 -31.15 31.13 0.14
N LEU A 304 -29.98 31.77 0.07
CA LEU A 304 -29.10 32.01 1.20
C LEU A 304 -29.05 33.50 1.54
N THR A 305 -29.03 33.79 2.84
CA THR A 305 -28.64 35.11 3.35
C THR A 305 -27.20 35.03 3.84
N ILE A 306 -26.31 35.77 3.17
CA ILE A 306 -24.91 35.93 3.55
C ILE A 306 -24.75 37.30 4.21
N THR A 307 -24.35 37.33 5.47
CA THR A 307 -24.00 38.58 6.16
C THR A 307 -22.51 38.82 6.01
N MET A 308 -22.16 40.00 5.52
CA MET A 308 -20.79 40.44 5.31
C MET A 308 -20.26 41.19 6.55
N THR A 309 -18.95 41.25 6.68
CA THR A 309 -18.22 41.94 7.77
C THR A 309 -18.44 43.45 7.81
N ASP A 310 -18.85 44.06 6.70
CA ASP A 310 -19.24 45.47 6.60
C ASP A 310 -20.72 45.72 6.99
N GLY A 311 -21.43 44.66 7.41
CA GLY A 311 -22.83 44.68 7.80
C GLY A 311 -23.82 44.50 6.66
N ASN A 312 -23.36 44.52 5.40
CA ASN A 312 -24.23 44.30 4.25
C ASN A 312 -24.75 42.86 4.23
N LYS A 313 -25.98 42.68 3.75
CA LYS A 313 -26.60 41.36 3.57
C LYS A 313 -26.69 41.04 2.09
N ILE A 314 -26.40 39.82 1.71
CA ILE A 314 -26.49 39.36 0.32
C ILE A 314 -27.48 38.21 0.26
N LEU A 315 -28.52 38.35 -0.55
CA LEU A 315 -29.46 37.27 -0.84
C LEU A 315 -28.99 36.59 -2.13
N VAL A 316 -28.63 35.32 -2.09
CA VAL A 316 -28.11 34.61 -3.27
C VAL A 316 -28.56 33.15 -3.28
N PRO A 317 -29.05 32.61 -4.41
CA PRO A 317 -29.33 31.19 -4.54
C PRO A 317 -28.05 30.39 -4.37
N LEU A 318 -28.08 29.33 -3.56
CA LEU A 318 -26.94 28.45 -3.30
C LEU A 318 -26.25 28.00 -4.60
N SER A 319 -27.04 27.63 -5.60
CA SER A 319 -26.56 27.13 -6.89
C SER A 319 -25.76 28.17 -7.69
N GLU A 320 -25.92 29.46 -7.38
CA GLU A 320 -25.29 30.56 -8.11
C GLU A 320 -24.26 31.34 -7.29
N VAL A 321 -23.96 30.91 -6.07
CA VAL A 321 -23.00 31.57 -5.16
C VAL A 321 -21.65 31.82 -5.85
N ALA A 322 -21.05 30.80 -6.49
CA ALA A 322 -19.75 30.97 -7.14
C ALA A 322 -19.78 31.95 -8.32
N LYS A 323 -20.95 32.14 -8.94
CA LYS A 323 -21.13 33.00 -10.11
C LYS A 323 -21.45 34.45 -9.71
N LYS A 324 -22.35 34.64 -8.75
CA LYS A 324 -22.91 35.95 -8.38
C LYS A 324 -22.13 36.65 -7.27
N LEU A 325 -21.64 35.92 -6.27
CA LEU A 325 -20.94 36.53 -5.14
C LEU A 325 -19.68 37.33 -5.54
N PRO A 326 -18.89 36.93 -6.57
CA PRO A 326 -17.79 37.73 -7.09
C PRO A 326 -18.15 39.15 -7.53
N TYR A 327 -19.40 39.40 -7.93
CA TYR A 327 -19.84 40.75 -8.32
C TYR A 327 -19.95 41.70 -7.13
N TYR A 328 -19.99 41.19 -5.90
CA TYR A 328 -20.06 42.02 -4.69
C TYR A 328 -18.89 43.01 -4.58
N GLU A 329 -17.67 42.60 -4.98
CA GLU A 329 -16.50 43.50 -4.98
C GLU A 329 -16.71 44.76 -5.84
N LYS A 330 -17.56 44.69 -6.88
CA LYS A 330 -17.87 45.81 -7.77
C LYS A 330 -19.02 46.68 -7.25
N ILE A 331 -19.90 46.11 -6.45
CA ILE A 331 -21.11 46.76 -5.92
C ILE A 331 -20.78 47.48 -4.61
N LYS A 332 -19.98 46.84 -3.75
CA LYS A 332 -19.60 47.35 -2.42
C LYS A 332 -19.15 48.82 -2.41
N PRO A 333 -18.30 49.31 -3.34
CA PRO A 333 -17.88 50.72 -3.35
C PRO A 333 -19.01 51.73 -3.63
N GLN A 334 -20.14 51.27 -4.16
CA GLN A 334 -21.31 52.09 -4.49
C GLN A 334 -22.32 52.15 -3.35
N LEU A 335 -22.14 51.31 -2.32
CA LEU A 335 -23.01 51.27 -1.14
C LEU A 335 -22.49 52.28 -0.10
N THR A 336 -23.20 53.38 0.08
CA THR A 336 -22.90 54.41 1.09
C THR A 336 -23.40 54.06 2.49
N GLU A 337 -24.39 53.17 2.58
CA GLU A 337 -25.00 52.73 3.84
C GLU A 337 -25.13 51.20 3.84
N THR A 338 -25.34 50.62 5.03
CA THR A 338 -25.63 49.20 5.18
C THR A 338 -26.87 48.82 4.37
N SER A 339 -26.67 47.92 3.41
CA SER A 339 -27.66 47.60 2.38
C SER A 339 -27.83 46.08 2.24
N VAL A 340 -28.99 45.69 1.72
CA VAL A 340 -29.26 44.34 1.25
C VAL A 340 -29.03 44.32 -0.25
N VAL A 341 -28.17 43.42 -0.72
CA VAL A 341 -27.90 43.15 -2.13
C VAL A 341 -28.63 41.86 -2.49
N ASP A 342 -29.74 42.00 -3.21
CA ASP A 342 -30.52 40.89 -3.72
C ASP A 342 -29.96 40.40 -5.06
N MET A 343 -29.46 39.16 -5.03
CA MET A 343 -28.92 38.44 -6.17
C MET A 343 -29.79 37.23 -6.58
N GLU A 344 -31.09 37.20 -6.25
CA GLU A 344 -32.00 36.09 -6.60
C GLU A 344 -32.25 36.04 -8.13
N ALA A 345 -32.92 37.06 -8.69
CA ALA A 345 -33.21 37.13 -10.13
C ALA A 345 -32.26 38.07 -10.91
N GLY A 346 -31.64 39.03 -10.22
CA GLY A 346 -30.79 40.06 -10.82
C GLY A 346 -29.69 40.47 -9.88
N ILE A 347 -29.27 41.74 -9.91
CA ILE A 347 -28.42 42.35 -8.88
C ILE A 347 -29.07 43.68 -8.52
N PHE A 348 -29.72 43.74 -7.37
CA PHE A 348 -30.39 44.92 -6.86
C PHE A 348 -29.87 45.24 -5.45
N SER A 349 -29.77 46.51 -5.10
CA SER A 349 -29.38 46.93 -3.76
C SER A 349 -30.42 47.88 -3.17
N TYR A 350 -30.83 47.62 -1.93
CA TYR A 350 -31.73 48.49 -1.18
C TYR A 350 -31.27 48.63 0.27
N ARG A 351 -31.70 49.68 0.95
CA ARG A 351 -31.30 49.96 2.33
C ARG A 351 -31.76 48.84 3.27
N ASN A 352 -30.87 48.39 4.14
CA ASN A 352 -31.21 47.44 5.21
C ASN A 352 -31.94 48.25 6.30
N SER A 353 -33.27 48.18 6.29
CA SER A 353 -34.16 48.93 7.20
C SER A 353 -34.09 48.43 8.63
#